data_AF-A0A920S025-F1
#
_entry.id   AF-A0A920S025-F1
#
_cell.length_a   1.000
_cell.length_b   1.000
_cell.length_c   1.000
_cell.angle_alpha   90.00
_cell.angle_beta   90.00
_cell.angle_gamma   90.00
#
_symmetry.space_group_name_H-M   'P 1'
#
loop_
_entity.id
_entity.type
_entity.pdbx_description
1 polymer ?
#
loop_
_entity_poly.entity_id
_entity_poly.type
_entity_poly.pdbx_seq_one_letter_code
_entity_poly.pdbx_strand_id
1 'polypeptide(L)'
;MQWFKYEPDPVAEAYIMMGIAYFQKGEPLTSLPYIHIANIKSKKPQESWHQLELAILFLNKRFEEAVELLKRMAPFWPDKEKYWETLAGAYMELQKDPDALSALTLGYKNDAISKKETLENLARLSLYLEIPYQAASIVEENINNGSLERNEKNLRLLLGAWTAAGSLIKPLGLSIFWHQ
;
A
#
# COMPACT_ATOMS: atom_id res chain seq x y z
N MET A 1 -37.74 1.05 -4.11
CA MET A 1 -36.60 0.92 -5.06
C MET A 1 -37.08 0.45 -6.44
N GLN A 2 -38.22 0.95 -6.95
CA GLN A 2 -38.77 0.55 -8.26
C GLN A 2 -38.37 1.49 -9.41
N TRP A 3 -37.89 2.71 -9.13
CA TRP A 3 -37.54 3.70 -10.15
C TRP A 3 -36.27 3.33 -10.95
N PHE A 4 -35.36 2.53 -10.38
CA PHE A 4 -34.14 2.04 -11.05
C PHE A 4 -34.43 1.15 -12.27
N LYS A 5 -35.62 0.56 -12.35
CA LYS A 5 -36.00 -0.35 -13.45
C LYS A 5 -36.34 0.35 -14.76
N TYR A 6 -36.53 1.67 -14.76
CA TYR A 6 -37.10 2.40 -15.90
C TYR A 6 -36.12 3.39 -16.55
N GLU A 7 -34.89 3.50 -16.03
CA GLU A 7 -33.82 4.29 -16.62
C GLU A 7 -32.84 3.35 -17.34
N PRO A 8 -32.65 3.46 -18.67
CA PRO A 8 -31.80 2.54 -19.43
C PRO A 8 -30.31 2.69 -19.09
N ASP A 9 -29.88 3.83 -18.54
CA ASP A 9 -28.51 4.04 -18.04
C ASP A 9 -28.48 4.92 -16.78
N PRO A 10 -28.70 4.37 -15.58
CA PRO A 10 -28.69 5.14 -14.33
C PRO A 10 -27.36 5.86 -14.10
N VAL A 11 -27.41 7.10 -13.60
CA VAL A 11 -26.19 7.87 -13.27
C VAL A 11 -25.43 7.26 -12.08
N ALA A 12 -24.15 7.64 -11.91
CA ALA A 12 -23.29 7.11 -10.85
C ALA A 12 -23.91 7.27 -9.44
N GLU A 13 -24.58 8.39 -9.19
CA GLU A 13 -25.28 8.71 -7.94
C GLU A 13 -26.42 7.73 -7.63
N ALA A 14 -27.07 7.20 -8.66
CA ALA A 14 -28.10 6.19 -8.50
C ALA A 14 -27.47 4.88 -7.99
N TYR A 15 -26.38 4.44 -8.63
CA TYR A 15 -25.66 3.22 -8.26
C TYR A 15 -25.07 3.29 -6.85
N ILE A 16 -24.43 4.41 -6.46
CA ILE A 16 -23.87 4.53 -5.11
C ILE A 16 -24.97 4.50 -4.04
N MET A 17 -26.14 5.11 -4.30
CA MET A 17 -27.26 5.07 -3.37
C MET A 17 -27.79 3.64 -3.18
N MET A 18 -27.88 2.85 -4.25
CA MET A 18 -28.22 1.43 -4.17
C MET A 18 -27.17 0.65 -3.35
N GLY A 19 -25.89 0.88 -3.63
CA GLY A 19 -24.78 0.26 -2.91
C GLY A 19 -24.84 0.55 -1.40
N ILE A 20 -24.95 1.83 -1.02
CA ILE A 20 -25.07 2.23 0.38
C ILE A 20 -26.31 1.61 1.04
N ALA A 21 -27.45 1.55 0.35
CA ALA A 21 -28.66 0.93 0.88
C ALA A 21 -28.48 -0.57 1.16
N TYR A 22 -27.79 -1.31 0.29
CA TYR A 22 -27.45 -2.72 0.55
C TYR A 22 -26.43 -2.87 1.69
N PHE A 23 -25.42 -2.00 1.74
CA PHE A 23 -24.43 -2.03 2.81
C PHE A 23 -25.06 -1.78 4.18
N GLN A 24 -25.97 -0.81 4.29
CA GLN A 24 -26.71 -0.51 5.53
C GLN A 24 -27.64 -1.64 5.99
N LYS A 25 -28.07 -2.52 5.08
CA LYS A 25 -28.83 -3.74 5.42
C LYS A 25 -27.95 -4.88 5.94
N GLY A 26 -26.64 -4.69 6.03
CA GLY A 26 -25.70 -5.73 6.40
C GLY A 26 -25.38 -6.70 5.25
N GLU A 27 -25.59 -6.28 4.00
CA GLU A 27 -25.29 -7.08 2.80
C GLU A 27 -24.09 -6.51 2.02
N PRO A 28 -22.86 -6.57 2.57
CA PRO A 28 -21.69 -5.90 1.98
C PRO A 28 -21.33 -6.47 0.60
N LEU A 29 -21.43 -7.79 0.39
CA LEU A 29 -21.14 -8.39 -0.92
C LEU A 29 -22.18 -8.02 -1.98
N THR A 30 -23.46 -7.91 -1.61
CA THR A 30 -24.52 -7.44 -2.51
C THR A 30 -24.31 -5.98 -2.89
N SER A 31 -23.79 -5.16 -1.97
CA SER A 31 -23.53 -3.74 -2.23
C SER A 31 -22.39 -3.49 -3.22
N LEU A 32 -21.38 -4.37 -3.24
CA LEU A 32 -20.10 -4.12 -3.90
C LEU A 32 -20.22 -3.84 -5.41
N PRO A 33 -20.96 -4.62 -6.22
CA PRO A 33 -21.11 -4.33 -7.65
C PRO A 33 -21.71 -2.94 -7.94
N TYR A 34 -22.66 -2.49 -7.13
CA TYR A 34 -23.28 -1.18 -7.31
C TYR A 34 -22.28 -0.05 -7.02
N ILE A 35 -21.50 -0.17 -5.96
CA ILE A 35 -20.47 0.81 -5.59
C ILE A 35 -19.39 0.87 -6.67
N HIS A 36 -18.95 -0.30 -7.15
CA HIS A 36 -17.96 -0.40 -8.22
C HIS A 36 -18.42 0.29 -9.51
N ILE A 37 -19.67 0.02 -9.93
CA ILE A 37 -20.25 0.68 -11.12
C ILE A 37 -20.33 2.19 -10.90
N ALA A 38 -20.72 2.65 -9.71
CA ALA A 38 -20.74 4.08 -9.40
C ALA A 38 -19.35 4.72 -9.54
N ASN A 39 -18.31 4.07 -9.03
CA ASN A 39 -16.92 4.55 -9.16
C ASN A 39 -16.47 4.62 -10.62
N ILE A 40 -16.79 3.63 -11.45
CA ILE A 40 -16.46 3.62 -12.89
C ILE A 40 -17.23 4.71 -13.65
N LYS A 41 -18.53 4.88 -13.37
CA LYS A 41 -19.38 5.84 -14.08
C LYS A 41 -19.16 7.29 -13.63
N SER A 42 -18.53 7.51 -12.48
CA SER A 42 -18.34 8.85 -11.95
C SER A 42 -17.44 9.67 -12.87
N LYS A 43 -17.89 10.88 -13.24
CA LYS A 43 -17.09 11.82 -14.06
C LYS A 43 -15.87 12.35 -13.31
N LYS A 44 -15.89 12.32 -11.99
CA LYS A 44 -14.78 12.72 -11.10
C LYS A 44 -14.57 11.63 -10.05
N PRO A 45 -13.32 11.20 -9.78
CA PRO A 45 -13.05 10.23 -8.73
C PRO A 45 -13.60 10.70 -7.38
N GLN A 46 -14.49 9.90 -6.78
CA GLN A 46 -15.08 10.17 -5.47
C GLN A 46 -14.33 9.35 -4.42
N GLU A 47 -13.51 10.01 -3.60
CA GLU A 47 -12.63 9.32 -2.63
C GLU A 47 -13.42 8.46 -1.66
N SER A 48 -14.52 9.00 -1.12
CA SER A 48 -15.37 8.30 -0.14
C SER A 48 -16.02 7.04 -0.71
N TRP A 49 -16.36 7.01 -2.00
CA TRP A 49 -16.96 5.84 -2.65
C TRP A 49 -15.92 4.75 -2.89
N HIS A 50 -14.69 5.12 -3.27
CA HIS A 50 -13.58 4.19 -3.39
C HIS A 50 -13.16 3.64 -2.02
N GLN A 51 -13.15 4.48 -0.98
CA GLN A 51 -12.89 4.05 0.40
C GLN A 51 -13.94 3.06 0.90
N LEU A 52 -15.22 3.26 0.53
CA LEU A 52 -16.29 2.31 0.86
C LEU A 52 -16.09 0.97 0.13
N GLU A 53 -15.81 1.00 -1.17
CA GLU A 53 -15.49 -0.21 -1.96
C GLU A 53 -14.31 -0.96 -1.34
N LEU A 54 -13.23 -0.24 -1.03
CA LEU A 54 -12.03 -0.78 -0.40
C LEU A 54 -12.33 -1.43 0.95
N ALA A 55 -13.11 -0.76 1.81
CA ALA A 55 -13.49 -1.31 3.11
C ALA A 55 -14.28 -2.63 2.95
N ILE A 56 -15.20 -2.69 2.01
CA ILE A 56 -15.97 -3.91 1.72
C ILE A 56 -15.05 -5.03 1.22
N LEU A 57 -14.10 -4.73 0.34
CA LEU A 57 -13.13 -5.72 -0.17
C LEU A 57 -12.30 -6.30 0.99
N PHE A 58 -11.75 -5.45 1.87
CA PHE A 58 -11.00 -5.89 3.04
C PHE A 58 -11.84 -6.70 4.03
N LEU A 59 -13.06 -6.26 4.34
CA LEU A 59 -13.99 -6.98 5.23
C LEU A 59 -14.26 -8.41 4.74
N ASN A 60 -14.23 -8.61 3.43
CA ASN A 60 -14.50 -9.91 2.80
C ASN A 60 -13.21 -10.61 2.31
N LYS A 61 -12.03 -10.13 2.75
CA LYS A 61 -10.71 -10.70 2.38
C LYS A 61 -10.46 -10.81 0.87
N ARG A 62 -11.06 -9.93 0.07
CA ARG A 62 -10.89 -9.84 -1.39
C ARG A 62 -9.67 -8.97 -1.72
N PHE A 63 -8.50 -9.41 -1.29
CA PHE A 63 -7.29 -8.59 -1.31
C PHE A 63 -6.75 -8.36 -2.73
N GLU A 64 -6.91 -9.30 -3.66
CA GLU A 64 -6.53 -9.13 -5.06
C GLU A 64 -7.28 -7.96 -5.70
N GLU A 65 -8.58 -7.87 -5.44
CA GLU A 65 -9.41 -6.76 -5.93
C GLU A 65 -9.10 -5.45 -5.20
N ALA A 66 -8.75 -5.51 -3.91
CA ALA A 66 -8.32 -4.34 -3.15
C ALA A 66 -7.02 -3.75 -3.73
N VAL A 67 -6.07 -4.60 -4.13
CA VAL A 67 -4.83 -4.19 -4.82
C VAL A 67 -5.15 -3.46 -6.12
N GLU A 68 -6.02 -4.02 -6.97
CA GLU A 68 -6.38 -3.41 -8.25
C GLU A 68 -7.17 -2.10 -8.07
N LEU A 69 -8.00 -2.00 -7.04
CA LEU A 69 -8.65 -0.75 -6.67
C LEU A 69 -7.62 0.31 -6.21
N LEU A 70 -6.72 -0.04 -5.30
CA LEU A 70 -5.71 0.87 -4.76
C LEU A 70 -4.75 1.38 -5.84
N LYS A 71 -4.35 0.53 -6.79
CA LYS A 71 -3.56 0.94 -7.97
C LYS A 71 -4.28 1.96 -8.84
N ARG A 72 -5.61 1.86 -8.97
CA ARG A 72 -6.44 2.85 -9.66
C ARG A 72 -6.64 4.13 -8.84
N MET A 73 -6.66 4.02 -7.51
CA MET A 73 -6.78 5.18 -6.61
C MET A 73 -5.49 6.00 -6.51
N ALA A 74 -4.31 5.35 -6.56
CA ALA A 74 -3.03 6.00 -6.31
C ALA A 74 -2.75 7.23 -7.22
N PRO A 75 -3.06 7.23 -8.53
CA PRO A 75 -2.88 8.43 -9.37
C PRO A 75 -3.81 9.60 -9.01
N PHE A 76 -4.98 9.33 -8.40
CA PHE A 76 -5.92 10.38 -8.01
C PHE A 76 -5.59 11.01 -6.66
N TRP A 77 -4.93 10.26 -5.79
CA TRP A 77 -4.55 10.68 -4.44
C TRP A 77 -3.12 10.23 -4.09
N PRO A 78 -2.10 10.67 -4.85
CA PRO A 78 -0.74 10.17 -4.72
C PRO A 78 -0.11 10.49 -3.36
N ASP A 79 -0.46 11.63 -2.77
CA ASP A 79 0.11 12.12 -1.50
C ASP A 79 -0.53 11.46 -0.26
N LYS A 80 -1.49 10.55 -0.44
CA LYS A 80 -2.15 9.86 0.67
C LYS A 80 -1.31 8.66 1.10
N GLU A 81 -0.45 8.90 2.09
CA GLU A 81 0.36 7.87 2.75
C GLU A 81 -0.41 6.57 3.03
N LYS A 82 -1.63 6.72 3.57
CA LYS A 82 -2.51 5.60 3.93
C LYS A 82 -2.78 4.64 2.76
N TYR A 83 -2.81 5.12 1.52
CA TYR A 83 -3.08 4.27 0.36
C TYR A 83 -1.89 3.39 0.00
N TRP A 84 -0.67 3.90 0.15
CA TRP A 84 0.55 3.10 0.02
C TRP A 84 0.67 2.07 1.15
N GLU A 85 0.38 2.46 2.39
CA GLU A 85 0.33 1.56 3.55
C GLU A 85 -0.71 0.43 3.34
N THR A 86 -1.90 0.79 2.88
CA THR A 86 -2.99 -0.18 2.67
C THR A 86 -2.68 -1.11 1.49
N LEU A 87 -2.04 -0.61 0.44
CA LEU A 87 -1.60 -1.42 -0.71
C LEU A 87 -0.54 -2.43 -0.29
N ALA A 88 0.44 -2.00 0.51
CA ALA A 88 1.43 -2.88 1.07
C ALA A 88 0.80 -3.95 1.97
N GLY A 89 -0.14 -3.56 2.86
CA GLY A 89 -0.88 -4.50 3.69
C GLY A 89 -1.67 -5.53 2.87
N ALA A 90 -2.35 -5.11 1.80
CA ALA A 90 -3.05 -6.04 0.91
C ALA A 90 -2.10 -7.04 0.23
N TYR A 91 -0.91 -6.59 -0.19
CA TYR A 91 0.11 -7.49 -0.73
C TYR A 91 0.64 -8.48 0.31
N MET A 92 0.84 -8.06 1.56
CA MET A 92 1.26 -8.95 2.64
C MET A 92 0.21 -10.04 2.94
N GLU A 93 -1.08 -9.70 2.94
CA GLU A 93 -2.16 -10.69 3.09
C GLU A 93 -2.16 -11.73 1.95
N LEU A 94 -1.69 -11.32 0.77
CA LEU A 94 -1.50 -12.20 -0.39
C LEU A 94 -0.14 -12.92 -0.40
N GLN A 95 0.67 -12.79 0.65
CA GLN A 95 2.03 -13.33 0.75
C GLN A 95 2.96 -12.84 -0.36
N LYS A 96 2.74 -11.60 -0.83
CA LYS A 96 3.50 -10.91 -1.87
C LYS A 96 4.40 -9.83 -1.28
N ASP A 97 5.26 -10.22 -0.36
CA ASP A 97 6.13 -9.29 0.37
C ASP A 97 7.01 -8.40 -0.54
N PRO A 98 7.56 -8.90 -1.68
CA PRO A 98 8.28 -8.03 -2.62
C PRO A 98 7.40 -6.93 -3.24
N ASP A 99 6.12 -7.21 -3.51
CA ASP A 99 5.18 -6.23 -4.02
C ASP A 99 4.77 -5.24 -2.92
N ALA A 100 4.65 -5.70 -1.67
CA ALA A 100 4.42 -4.84 -0.52
C ALA A 100 5.57 -3.84 -0.33
N LEU A 101 6.83 -4.30 -0.44
CA LEU A 101 7.99 -3.43 -0.39
C LEU A 101 7.98 -2.43 -1.55
N SER A 102 7.62 -2.88 -2.75
CA SER A 102 7.55 -2.02 -3.94
C SER A 102 6.52 -0.91 -3.77
N ALA A 103 5.35 -1.21 -3.19
CA ALA A 103 4.32 -0.23 -2.89
C ALA A 103 4.79 0.85 -1.90
N LEU A 104 5.40 0.45 -0.77
CA LEU A 104 5.96 1.40 0.21
C LEU A 104 7.12 2.20 -0.39
N THR A 105 7.99 1.56 -1.18
CA THR A 105 9.13 2.25 -1.81
C THR A 105 8.64 3.31 -2.79
N LEU A 106 7.57 3.03 -3.55
CA LEU A 106 6.99 4.00 -4.48
C LEU A 106 6.35 5.17 -3.75
N GLY A 107 5.59 4.92 -2.67
CA GLY A 107 5.05 5.99 -1.82
C GLY A 107 6.15 6.85 -1.21
N TYR A 108 7.25 6.24 -0.75
CA TYR A 108 8.40 6.97 -0.20
C TYR A 108 9.10 7.84 -1.25
N LYS A 109 9.35 7.29 -2.44
CA LYS A 109 9.98 8.04 -3.56
C LYS A 109 9.14 9.20 -4.09
N ASN A 110 7.83 9.16 -3.87
CA ASN A 110 6.89 10.22 -4.27
C ASN A 110 6.60 11.20 -3.12
N ASP A 111 7.42 11.20 -2.05
CA ASP A 111 7.27 12.06 -0.86
C ASP A 111 5.92 11.88 -0.12
N ALA A 112 5.19 10.81 -0.40
CA ALA A 112 3.88 10.53 0.20
C ALA A 112 4.00 9.85 1.58
N ILE A 113 5.13 9.21 1.88
CA ILE A 113 5.39 8.56 3.17
C ILE A 113 6.24 9.47 4.04
N SER A 114 5.71 9.80 5.23
CA SER A 114 6.35 10.70 6.19
C SER A 114 6.29 10.19 7.63
N LYS A 115 5.37 9.26 7.96
CA LYS A 115 5.26 8.75 9.33
C LYS A 115 6.47 7.92 9.69
N LYS A 116 6.94 8.12 10.93
CA LYS A 116 8.04 7.37 11.55
C LYS A 116 7.82 5.86 11.46
N GLU A 117 6.63 5.40 11.80
CA GLU A 117 6.29 3.99 11.83
C GLU A 117 6.37 3.36 10.43
N THR A 118 5.93 4.08 9.40
CA THR A 118 5.93 3.60 8.01
C THR A 118 7.34 3.56 7.44
N LEU A 119 8.18 4.56 7.75
CA LEU A 119 9.60 4.57 7.40
C LEU A 119 10.38 3.43 8.07
N GLU A 120 10.14 3.18 9.36
CA GLU A 120 10.74 2.06 10.06
C GLU A 120 10.28 0.71 9.49
N ASN A 121 8.99 0.57 9.17
CA ASN A 121 8.44 -0.65 8.57
C ASN A 121 9.01 -0.90 7.18
N LEU A 122 9.16 0.14 6.36
CA LEU A 122 9.80 0.07 5.06
C LEU A 122 11.24 -0.45 5.19
N ALA A 123 12.03 0.11 6.10
CA ALA A 123 13.40 -0.36 6.35
C ALA A 123 13.46 -1.80 6.87
N ARG A 124 12.56 -2.19 7.78
CA ARG A 124 12.49 -3.57 8.29
C ARG A 124 12.10 -4.57 7.20
N LEU A 125 11.14 -4.21 6.34
CA LEU A 125 10.73 -5.04 5.21
C LEU A 125 11.85 -5.17 4.18
N SER A 126 12.61 -4.10 3.92
CA SER A 126 13.83 -4.16 3.10
C SER A 126 14.87 -5.12 3.68
N LEU A 127 15.08 -5.14 5.01
CA LEU A 127 15.98 -6.11 5.64
C LEU A 127 15.47 -7.55 5.53
N TYR A 128 14.17 -7.74 5.77
CA TYR A 128 13.53 -9.06 5.66
C TYR A 128 13.71 -9.65 4.26
N LEU A 129 13.62 -8.83 3.23
CA LEU A 129 13.81 -9.21 1.83
C LEU A 129 15.28 -9.18 1.37
N GLU A 130 16.23 -9.13 2.31
CA GLU A 130 17.67 -9.14 2.04
C GLU A 130 18.16 -7.99 1.12
N ILE A 131 17.54 -6.82 1.25
CA ILE A 131 17.95 -5.56 0.61
C ILE A 131 18.48 -4.58 1.67
N PRO A 132 19.55 -4.93 2.42
CA PRO A 132 19.98 -4.17 3.59
C PRO A 132 20.57 -2.81 3.26
N TYR A 133 21.12 -2.61 2.06
CA TYR A 133 21.61 -1.29 1.64
C TYR A 133 20.45 -0.28 1.58
N GLN A 134 19.33 -0.65 0.95
CA GLN A 134 18.14 0.19 0.90
C GLN A 134 17.62 0.49 2.31
N ALA A 135 17.56 -0.53 3.18
CA ALA A 135 17.16 -0.33 4.56
C ALA A 135 18.05 0.69 5.30
N ALA A 136 19.36 0.57 5.15
CA ALA A 136 20.32 1.45 5.80
C ALA A 136 20.20 2.89 5.29
N SER A 137 20.12 3.08 3.97
CA SER A 137 19.93 4.39 3.35
C SER A 137 18.65 5.08 3.81
N ILE A 138 17.53 4.37 3.87
CA ILE A 138 16.24 4.92 4.33
C ILE A 138 16.35 5.39 5.78
N VAL A 139 16.93 4.59 6.67
CA VAL A 139 17.05 4.96 8.08
C VAL A 139 18.03 6.12 8.26
N GLU A 140 19.17 6.10 7.59
CA GLU A 140 20.18 7.16 7.67
C GLU A 140 19.65 8.50 7.16
N GLU A 141 19.07 8.52 5.96
CA GLU A 141 18.48 9.71 5.35
C GLU A 141 17.41 10.32 6.26
N ASN A 142 16.52 9.48 6.80
CA ASN A 142 15.43 9.97 7.65
C ASN A 142 15.89 10.35 9.06
N ILE A 143 16.99 9.81 9.57
CA ILE A 143 17.62 10.35 10.79
C ILE A 143 18.23 11.74 10.50
N ASN A 144 18.89 11.89 9.34
CA ASN A 144 19.58 13.14 8.98
C ASN A 144 18.62 14.28 8.69
N ASN A 145 17.46 14.01 8.08
CA ASN A 145 16.43 15.02 7.80
C ASN A 145 15.47 15.26 8.99
N GLY A 146 15.59 14.48 10.08
CA GLY A 146 14.78 14.62 11.30
C GLY A 146 13.42 13.89 11.26
N SER A 147 13.07 13.22 10.16
CA SER A 147 11.84 12.41 10.06
C SER A 147 11.86 11.22 11.02
N LEU A 148 13.03 10.61 11.24
CA LEU A 148 13.28 9.61 12.27
C LEU A 148 14.12 10.20 13.40
N GLU A 149 13.75 9.87 14.63
CA GLU A 149 14.54 10.27 15.80
C GLU A 149 15.85 9.50 15.88
N ARG A 150 16.92 10.20 16.26
CA ARG A 150 18.22 9.59 16.57
C ARG A 150 18.22 8.94 17.96
N ASN A 151 17.36 7.94 18.15
CA ASN A 151 17.23 7.17 19.39
C ASN A 151 17.85 5.76 19.24
N GLU A 152 17.97 5.05 20.35
CA GLU A 152 18.60 3.72 20.39
C GLU A 152 17.94 2.74 19.42
N LYS A 153 16.61 2.74 19.33
CA LYS A 153 15.83 1.85 18.44
C LYS A 153 16.22 2.04 16.98
N ASN A 154 16.27 3.29 16.51
CA ASN A 154 16.58 3.60 15.12
C ASN A 154 18.08 3.41 14.80
N LEU A 155 18.96 3.71 15.76
CA LEU A 155 20.39 3.44 15.63
C LEU A 155 20.70 1.94 15.56
N ARG A 156 19.97 1.10 16.31
CA ARG A 156 20.08 -0.36 16.22
C ARG A 156 19.62 -0.88 14.87
N LEU A 157 18.51 -0.34 14.34
CA LEU A 157 18.04 -0.70 13.00
C LEU A 157 19.07 -0.32 11.92
N LEU A 158 19.62 0.89 12.00
CA LEU A 158 20.67 1.37 11.09
C LEU A 158 21.93 0.51 11.16
N LEU A 159 22.43 0.22 12.38
CA LEU A 159 23.61 -0.61 12.58
C LEU A 159 23.40 -2.03 12.02
N GLY A 160 22.24 -2.63 12.29
CA GLY A 160 21.88 -3.94 11.76
C GLY A 160 21.85 -3.95 10.23
N ALA A 161 21.28 -2.91 9.62
CA ALA A 161 21.23 -2.77 8.17
C ALA A 161 22.63 -2.62 7.54
N TRP A 162 23.49 -1.73 8.06
CA TRP A 162 24.85 -1.59 7.54
C TRP A 162 25.71 -2.85 7.74
N THR A 163 25.54 -3.54 8.87
CA THR A 163 26.23 -4.80 9.14
C THR A 163 25.82 -5.88 8.14
N ALA A 164 24.51 -6.00 7.85
CA ALA A 164 24.01 -6.93 6.85
C ALA A 164 24.50 -6.57 5.43
N ALA A 165 24.49 -5.29 5.05
CA ALA A 165 24.98 -4.83 3.76
C ALA A 165 26.47 -5.14 3.56
N GLY A 166 27.31 -4.84 4.55
CA GLY A 166 28.74 -5.17 4.51
C GLY A 166 29.01 -6.68 4.48
N SER A 167 28.14 -7.47 5.13
CA SER A 167 28.24 -8.93 5.16
C SER A 167 27.81 -9.59 3.85
N LEU A 168 26.91 -8.98 3.05
CA LEU A 168 26.52 -9.45 1.72
C LEU A 168 27.58 -9.14 0.64
N ILE A 169 28.32 -8.04 0.79
CA ILE A 169 29.41 -7.68 -0.15
C ILE A 169 30.57 -8.68 -0.08
N LYS A 170 30.89 -9.19 1.12
CA LYS A 170 31.98 -10.17 1.31
C LYS A 170 31.81 -11.48 0.51
N PRO A 171 30.66 -12.18 0.52
CA PRO A 171 30.46 -13.41 -0.25
C PRO A 171 30.34 -13.19 -1.76
N LEU A 172 29.82 -12.04 -2.23
CA LEU A 172 29.72 -11.74 -3.67
C LEU A 172 31.06 -11.30 -4.31
N GLY A 173 32.07 -10.95 -3.51
CA GLY A 173 33.39 -10.51 -3.96
C GLY A 173 34.53 -11.53 -3.84
N LEU A 174 34.27 -12.76 -3.38
CA LEU A 174 35.34 -13.71 -3.01
C LEU A 174 35.31 -15.09 -3.71
N SER A 175 34.51 -15.30 -4.77
CA SER A 175 34.52 -16.58 -5.49
C SER A 175 35.45 -16.66 -6.72
N ILE A 176 36.32 -15.68 -6.99
CA ILE A 176 37.15 -15.66 -8.21
C ILE A 176 38.66 -15.87 -7.96
N PHE A 177 39.11 -16.05 -6.72
CA PHE A 177 40.55 -16.13 -6.47
C PHE A 177 40.95 -17.13 -5.39
N TRP A 178 40.68 -18.43 -5.57
CA TRP A 178 41.48 -19.47 -4.88
C TRP A 178 41.42 -20.81 -5.63
N HIS A 179 41.97 -20.89 -6.85
CA HIS A 179 42.53 -22.13 -7.42
C HIS A 179 43.67 -21.74 -8.39
N GLN A 180 44.86 -21.52 -7.82
CA GLN A 180 46.15 -21.76 -8.48
C GLN A 180 47.00 -22.62 -7.55
#